data_AF-A0A8T5TU79-F1
#
_entry.id   AF-A0A8T5TU79-F1
#
_cell.length_a   1.000
_cell.length_b   1.000
_cell.length_c   1.000
_cell.angle_alpha   90.00
_cell.angle_beta   90.00
_cell.angle_gamma   90.00
#
_symmetry.space_group_name_H-M   'P 1'
#
loop_
_entity.id
_entity.type
_entity.pdbx_description
1 polymer ?
#
loop_
_entity_poly.entity_id
_entity_poly.type
_entity_poly.pdbx_seq_one_letter_code
_entity_poly.pdbx_strand_id
1 'polypeptide(L)'
;MNTIKAKPKILESYNFFVIPSWGNLLGYPTLGQYSNHNVSKITQDLVIFFSGAECSVQIEKGTLYYLFGLGYYYTKFELQSGRYTTDNRQLTGLVLSDFVYDYLSTSKNVTLENDRDVIVSENLFKMPIDLSFKSENKRTFIQGTLMRNLFIPYKDIILEFMETLRNPQSFQVDKTGPILLSTDWDSFDQILLSSEMDYEMKTNYLNPTAGLNGINFDSKKHLEQHFSLQELQFIEELALKLKRVYSRIDFDPMYLFSILVNATLRLKSEINSPNVQNVERSNESMPKESIFLSAESRMSSFVDWPDKFRRRTKEELERSVVQETSKLYQPKETDKETIRDEEFRGEQEQFKIRTMKRPSVRVKPLPLIPTSNSLDILLVIKDIVDQDYDIRSIARALEIARDYIKSMILHSNLLWEMSRYVNLYQRVEPKVGLSSKEKFELIEQIEKWINLISKTQST
;
A
#
# COMPACT_ATOMS: atom_id res chain seq x y z
N MET A 1 -22.75 -24.72 -38.12
CA MET A 1 -23.63 -24.67 -36.93
C MET A 1 -23.40 -23.32 -36.26
N ASN A 2 -24.35 -22.38 -36.38
CA ASN A 2 -24.26 -21.10 -35.68
C ASN A 2 -24.60 -21.34 -34.21
N THR A 3 -23.59 -21.43 -33.35
CA THR A 3 -23.77 -21.32 -31.91
C THR A 3 -24.28 -19.90 -31.64
N ILE A 4 -25.55 -19.80 -31.27
CA ILE A 4 -26.15 -18.57 -30.77
C ILE A 4 -25.38 -18.23 -29.49
N LYS A 5 -24.37 -17.34 -29.58
CA LYS A 5 -23.71 -16.78 -28.41
C LYS A 5 -24.80 -16.11 -27.59
N ALA A 6 -25.07 -16.63 -26.39
CA ALA A 6 -26.01 -16.00 -25.47
C ALA A 6 -25.53 -14.56 -25.24
N LYS A 7 -26.45 -13.58 -25.39
CA LYS A 7 -26.12 -12.18 -25.13
C LYS A 7 -25.63 -12.04 -23.68
N PRO A 8 -24.57 -11.27 -23.43
CA PRO A 8 -24.12 -11.04 -22.07
C PRO A 8 -25.24 -10.36 -21.28
N LYS A 9 -25.48 -10.84 -20.06
CA LYS A 9 -26.44 -10.22 -19.15
C LYS A 9 -25.67 -9.42 -18.12
N ILE A 10 -25.71 -8.09 -18.23
CA ILE A 10 -25.14 -7.21 -17.22
C ILE A 10 -26.03 -7.29 -15.97
N LEU A 11 -25.43 -7.62 -14.84
CA LEU A 11 -26.09 -7.69 -13.54
C LEU A 11 -25.66 -6.49 -12.70
N GLU A 12 -26.62 -5.76 -12.14
CA GLU A 12 -26.32 -4.74 -11.14
C GLU A 12 -25.82 -5.40 -9.85
N SER A 13 -24.64 -5.00 -9.40
CA SER A 13 -23.94 -5.59 -8.26
C SER A 13 -23.14 -4.52 -7.52
N TYR A 14 -23.74 -3.99 -6.45
CA TYR A 14 -23.13 -2.97 -5.60
C TYR A 14 -22.24 -3.61 -4.53
N ASN A 15 -20.96 -3.80 -4.86
CA ASN A 15 -19.97 -4.40 -3.98
C ASN A 15 -18.77 -3.47 -3.77
N PHE A 16 -18.16 -3.57 -2.60
CA PHE A 16 -16.81 -3.12 -2.36
C PHE A 16 -15.86 -4.29 -2.64
N PHE A 17 -14.93 -4.08 -3.57
CA PHE A 17 -14.07 -5.12 -4.13
C PHE A 17 -12.62 -4.65 -4.08
N VAL A 18 -11.72 -5.41 -3.47
CA VAL A 18 -10.32 -5.04 -3.32
C VAL A 18 -9.41 -6.23 -3.59
N ILE A 19 -8.44 -6.05 -4.49
CA ILE A 19 -7.34 -6.97 -4.73
C ILE A 19 -6.10 -6.40 -4.01
N PRO A 20 -5.63 -7.04 -2.91
CA PRO A 20 -4.55 -6.52 -2.06
C PRO A 20 -3.20 -6.34 -2.78
N SER A 21 -2.91 -7.23 -3.73
CA SER A 21 -1.72 -7.18 -4.57
C SER A 21 -2.03 -7.72 -5.96
N TRP A 22 -2.04 -6.81 -6.94
CA TRP A 22 -2.27 -7.12 -8.35
C TRP A 22 -1.19 -8.04 -8.93
N GLY A 23 0.08 -7.73 -8.68
CA GLY A 23 1.21 -8.54 -9.07
C GLY A 23 1.14 -9.93 -8.45
N ASN A 24 0.80 -10.07 -7.16
CA ASN A 24 0.66 -11.40 -6.55
C ASN A 24 -0.46 -12.22 -7.21
N LEU A 25 -1.61 -11.60 -7.50
CA LEU A 25 -2.72 -12.23 -8.19
C LEU A 25 -2.29 -12.79 -9.55
N LEU A 26 -1.50 -12.03 -10.31
CA LEU A 26 -1.03 -12.42 -11.64
C LEU A 26 0.23 -13.30 -11.64
N GLY A 27 0.83 -13.55 -10.46
CA GLY A 27 2.10 -14.25 -10.35
C GLY A 27 3.29 -13.44 -10.87
N TYR A 28 3.28 -12.13 -10.61
CA TYR A 28 4.29 -11.15 -10.97
C TYR A 28 4.75 -11.29 -12.43
N PRO A 29 3.92 -10.90 -13.41
CA PRO A 29 4.32 -10.93 -14.82
C PRO A 29 5.46 -9.94 -15.11
N THR A 30 5.47 -8.79 -14.44
CA THR A 30 6.48 -7.73 -14.59
C THR A 30 6.57 -6.86 -13.34
N LEU A 31 7.70 -6.14 -13.18
CA LEU A 31 7.79 -5.00 -12.26
C LEU A 31 7.42 -3.68 -12.97
N GLY A 32 7.36 -3.69 -14.29
CA GLY A 32 7.05 -2.54 -15.11
C GLY A 32 8.19 -1.52 -15.20
N GLN A 33 7.87 -0.39 -15.82
CA GLN A 33 8.73 0.78 -15.91
C GLN A 33 7.98 1.99 -15.39
N TYR A 34 8.72 2.99 -14.94
CA TYR A 34 8.16 4.27 -14.57
C TYR A 34 9.12 5.39 -14.94
N SER A 35 8.63 6.38 -15.69
CA SER A 35 9.45 7.49 -16.20
C SER A 35 10.74 7.03 -16.92
N ASN A 36 10.65 5.99 -17.76
CA ASN A 36 11.75 5.34 -18.47
C ASN A 36 12.81 4.65 -17.59
N HIS A 37 12.53 4.46 -16.29
CA HIS A 37 13.36 3.65 -15.40
C HIS A 37 12.70 2.31 -15.10
N ASN A 38 13.49 1.24 -15.03
CA ASN A 38 13.01 -0.05 -14.56
C ASN A 38 12.69 0.04 -13.08
N VAL A 39 11.52 -0.47 -12.70
CA VAL A 39 11.13 -0.58 -11.29
C VAL A 39 11.96 -1.67 -10.64
N SER A 40 12.64 -1.35 -9.55
CA SER A 40 13.49 -2.31 -8.83
C SER A 40 12.70 -3.18 -7.86
N LYS A 41 11.66 -2.62 -7.25
CA LYS A 41 10.86 -3.31 -6.22
C LYS A 41 9.47 -2.72 -6.11
N ILE A 42 8.44 -3.56 -6.03
CA ILE A 42 7.07 -3.12 -5.75
C ILE A 42 6.76 -3.44 -4.29
N THR A 43 6.46 -2.42 -3.50
CA THR A 43 6.10 -2.59 -2.09
C THR A 43 4.60 -2.84 -1.93
N GLN A 44 3.77 -2.09 -2.67
CA GLN A 44 2.32 -2.23 -2.67
C GLN A 44 1.79 -1.99 -4.08
N ASP A 45 0.76 -2.74 -4.47
CA ASP A 45 0.09 -2.69 -5.78
C ASP A 45 -1.39 -3.08 -5.63
N LEU A 46 -2.14 -2.18 -4.99
CA LEU A 46 -3.52 -2.39 -4.57
C LEU A 46 -4.50 -2.00 -5.69
N VAL A 47 -5.56 -2.79 -5.91
CA VAL A 47 -6.68 -2.41 -6.77
C VAL A 47 -7.96 -2.35 -5.94
N ILE A 48 -8.59 -1.19 -5.86
CA ILE A 48 -9.86 -0.96 -5.13
C ILE A 48 -10.96 -0.66 -6.14
N PHE A 49 -12.16 -1.21 -5.95
CA PHE A 49 -13.36 -0.91 -6.72
C PHE A 49 -14.59 -0.71 -5.82
N PHE A 50 -15.34 0.35 -6.10
CA PHE A 50 -16.77 0.43 -5.79
C PHE A 50 -17.54 -0.01 -7.03
N SER A 51 -17.92 -1.28 -7.08
CA SER A 51 -18.61 -1.86 -8.24
C SER A 51 -20.08 -1.45 -8.27
N GLY A 52 -20.62 -1.32 -9.48
CA GLY A 52 -22.05 -1.17 -9.70
C GLY A 52 -22.63 -2.28 -10.58
N ALA A 53 -21.82 -2.94 -11.40
CA ALA A 53 -22.28 -4.02 -12.25
C ALA A 53 -21.17 -5.03 -12.56
N GLU A 54 -21.59 -6.24 -12.92
CA GLU A 54 -20.71 -7.32 -13.33
C GLU A 54 -21.35 -8.15 -14.45
N CYS A 55 -20.52 -8.82 -15.25
CA CYS A 55 -21.00 -9.77 -16.25
C CYS A 55 -19.91 -10.78 -16.64
N SER A 56 -20.34 -11.87 -17.25
CA SER A 56 -19.46 -12.88 -17.85
C SER A 56 -19.77 -13.00 -19.34
N VAL A 57 -18.71 -13.04 -20.16
CA VAL A 57 -18.79 -13.10 -21.62
C VAL A 57 -18.00 -14.31 -22.08
N GLN A 58 -18.66 -15.20 -22.84
CA GLN A 58 -17.96 -16.30 -23.49
C GLN A 58 -17.26 -15.81 -24.76
N ILE A 59 -15.95 -16.01 -24.83
CA ILE A 59 -15.12 -15.78 -26.01
C ILE A 59 -14.56 -17.11 -26.54
N GLU A 60 -13.85 -17.07 -27.67
CA GLU A 60 -13.23 -18.26 -28.27
C GLU A 60 -12.09 -18.81 -27.39
N LYS A 61 -11.33 -17.93 -26.74
CA LYS A 61 -10.21 -18.28 -25.85
C LYS A 61 -10.65 -18.57 -24.40
N GLY A 62 -11.94 -18.73 -24.13
CA GLY A 62 -12.46 -18.98 -22.79
C GLY A 62 -13.50 -17.96 -22.34
N THR A 63 -13.39 -17.48 -21.11
CA THR A 63 -14.37 -16.55 -20.51
C THR A 63 -13.69 -15.27 -20.05
N LEU A 64 -14.32 -14.14 -20.35
CA LEU A 64 -13.96 -12.86 -19.74
C LEU A 64 -15.02 -12.47 -18.71
N TYR A 65 -14.55 -12.04 -17.55
CA TYR A 65 -15.37 -11.57 -16.46
C TYR A 65 -15.13 -10.08 -16.27
N TYR A 66 -16.20 -9.31 -16.36
CA TYR A 66 -16.14 -7.85 -16.25
C TYR A 66 -16.72 -7.40 -14.92
N LEU A 67 -16.04 -6.45 -14.29
CA LEU A 67 -16.53 -5.67 -13.16
C LEU A 67 -16.49 -4.20 -13.55
N PHE A 68 -17.64 -3.52 -13.50
CA PHE A 68 -17.78 -2.11 -13.83
C PHE A 68 -18.08 -1.28 -12.58
N GLY A 69 -17.45 -0.12 -12.47
CA GLY A 69 -17.61 0.76 -11.32
C GLY A 69 -16.54 1.84 -11.25
N LEU A 70 -16.29 2.36 -10.05
CA LEU A 70 -15.20 3.30 -9.81
C LEU A 70 -14.04 2.56 -9.20
N GLY A 71 -12.95 2.45 -9.94
CA GLY A 71 -11.76 1.73 -9.56
C GLY A 71 -10.53 2.62 -9.39
N TYR A 72 -9.58 2.11 -8.63
CA TYR A 72 -8.35 2.82 -8.29
C TYR A 72 -7.21 1.81 -8.17
N TYR A 73 -6.25 1.91 -9.08
CA TYR A 73 -5.00 1.16 -9.00
C TYR A 73 -3.96 2.04 -8.34
N TYR A 74 -3.43 1.59 -7.21
CA TYR A 74 -2.42 2.28 -6.43
C TYR A 74 -1.15 1.46 -6.39
N THR A 75 -0.02 2.10 -6.64
CA THR A 75 1.30 1.48 -6.57
C THR A 75 2.24 2.27 -5.70
N LYS A 76 3.03 1.56 -4.90
CA LYS A 76 4.18 2.09 -4.16
C LYS A 76 5.37 1.22 -4.47
N PHE A 77 6.39 1.80 -5.07
CA PHE A 77 7.52 1.06 -5.63
C PHE A 77 8.83 1.84 -5.47
N GLU A 78 9.94 1.16 -5.71
CA GLU A 78 11.28 1.71 -5.71
C GLU A 78 11.81 1.69 -7.16
N LEU A 79 12.42 2.80 -7.59
CA LEU A 79 13.25 2.83 -8.80
C LEU A 79 14.72 2.56 -8.46
N GLN A 80 15.11 2.98 -7.25
CA GLN A 80 16.43 2.82 -6.67
C GLN A 80 16.24 2.46 -5.21
N SER A 81 17.11 1.59 -4.70
CA SER A 81 17.03 1.05 -3.34
C SER A 81 16.84 2.17 -2.30
N GLY A 82 15.78 2.07 -1.50
CA GLY A 82 15.50 2.98 -0.39
C GLY A 82 14.78 4.29 -0.77
N ARG A 83 14.41 4.48 -2.05
CA ARG A 83 13.58 5.62 -2.49
C ARG A 83 12.23 5.14 -3.01
N TYR A 84 11.19 5.37 -2.20
CA TYR A 84 9.82 5.02 -2.56
C TYR A 84 9.18 6.12 -3.41
N THR A 85 8.54 5.70 -4.50
CA THR A 85 7.65 6.49 -5.35
C THR A 85 6.25 5.90 -5.25
N THR A 86 5.24 6.75 -5.30
CA THR A 86 3.83 6.36 -5.32
C THR A 86 3.20 6.84 -6.62
N ASP A 87 2.39 6.00 -7.26
CA ASP A 87 1.64 6.34 -8.47
C ASP A 87 0.25 5.72 -8.39
N ASN A 88 -0.73 6.37 -9.04
CA ASN A 88 -2.10 5.90 -9.03
C ASN A 88 -2.81 6.12 -10.38
N ARG A 89 -3.75 5.23 -10.70
CA ARG A 89 -4.55 5.25 -11.93
C ARG A 89 -6.03 5.05 -11.61
N GLN A 90 -6.88 5.88 -12.20
CA GLN A 90 -8.33 5.73 -12.10
C GLN A 90 -8.78 4.68 -13.12
N LEU A 91 -9.74 3.84 -12.73
CA LEU A 91 -10.28 2.76 -13.56
C LEU A 91 -11.79 2.85 -13.57
N THR A 92 -12.43 2.53 -14.68
CA THR A 92 -13.90 2.38 -14.76
C THR A 92 -14.34 0.93 -14.90
N GLY A 93 -13.40 0.02 -15.12
CA GLY A 93 -13.67 -1.42 -15.16
C GLY A 93 -12.44 -2.29 -14.97
N LEU A 94 -12.70 -3.55 -14.69
CA LEU A 94 -11.73 -4.62 -14.53
C LEU A 94 -12.16 -5.81 -15.40
N VAL A 95 -11.21 -6.38 -16.14
CA VAL A 95 -11.42 -7.54 -17.02
C VAL A 95 -10.54 -8.69 -16.54
N LEU A 96 -11.19 -9.76 -16.08
CA LEU A 96 -10.54 -10.98 -15.61
C LEU A 96 -10.71 -12.11 -16.62
N SER A 97 -9.61 -12.69 -17.09
CA SER A 97 -9.66 -13.98 -17.79
C SER A 97 -10.04 -15.10 -16.83
N ASP A 98 -10.59 -16.19 -17.37
CA ASP A 98 -11.01 -17.36 -16.59
C ASP A 98 -9.94 -17.96 -15.70
N PHE A 99 -8.72 -18.15 -16.19
CA PHE A 99 -7.63 -18.67 -15.35
C PHE A 99 -7.25 -17.74 -14.18
N VAL A 100 -7.35 -16.41 -14.36
CA VAL A 100 -7.12 -15.44 -13.28
C VAL A 100 -8.28 -15.45 -12.29
N TYR A 101 -9.51 -15.47 -12.81
CA TYR A 101 -10.72 -15.55 -12.02
C TYR A 101 -10.77 -16.84 -11.17
N ASP A 102 -10.39 -17.97 -11.77
CA ASP A 102 -10.34 -19.25 -11.08
C ASP A 102 -9.30 -19.23 -9.96
N TYR A 103 -8.10 -18.69 -10.23
CA TYR A 103 -7.09 -18.51 -9.19
C TYR A 103 -7.57 -17.61 -8.03
N LEU A 104 -8.28 -16.53 -8.34
CA LEU A 104 -8.93 -15.64 -7.36
C LEU A 104 -9.98 -16.42 -6.54
N SER A 105 -10.81 -17.26 -7.19
CA SER A 105 -11.91 -18.02 -6.57
C SER A 105 -11.47 -19.19 -5.70
N THR A 106 -10.24 -19.68 -5.89
CA THR A 106 -9.61 -20.73 -5.07
C THR A 106 -8.68 -20.19 -4.00
N SER A 107 -8.59 -18.87 -3.86
CA SER A 107 -7.69 -18.25 -2.89
C SER A 107 -8.06 -18.61 -1.46
N LYS A 108 -7.03 -18.77 -0.62
CA LYS A 108 -7.21 -19.24 0.76
C LYS A 108 -7.99 -18.20 1.57
N ASN A 109 -9.07 -18.66 2.22
CA ASN A 109 -9.84 -17.83 3.15
C ASN A 109 -9.01 -17.48 4.40
N VAL A 110 -9.05 -16.21 4.78
CA VAL A 110 -8.24 -15.69 5.89
C VAL A 110 -8.99 -15.78 7.22
N THR A 111 -10.33 -15.65 7.21
CA THR A 111 -11.11 -15.60 8.46
C THR A 111 -12.57 -16.04 8.37
N LEU A 112 -13.23 -15.88 7.21
CA LEU A 112 -14.66 -16.14 7.06
C LEU A 112 -14.88 -17.48 6.35
N GLU A 113 -14.77 -18.60 7.06
CA GLU A 113 -14.94 -19.92 6.42
C GLU A 113 -16.37 -20.19 5.91
N ASN A 114 -17.37 -19.33 6.17
CA ASN A 114 -18.78 -19.65 5.87
C ASN A 114 -19.71 -18.45 5.54
N ASP A 115 -19.22 -17.29 5.07
CA ASP A 115 -20.11 -16.20 4.62
C ASP A 115 -20.06 -15.99 3.10
N ARG A 116 -21.06 -16.50 2.38
CA ARG A 116 -21.09 -16.57 0.91
C ARG A 116 -21.08 -15.22 0.20
N ASP A 117 -21.52 -14.17 0.87
CA ASP A 117 -21.62 -12.85 0.26
C ASP A 117 -20.36 -12.02 0.53
N VAL A 118 -19.63 -12.36 1.60
CA VAL A 118 -18.43 -11.63 2.04
C VAL A 118 -17.22 -12.52 1.93
N ILE A 119 -16.42 -12.29 0.89
CA ILE A 119 -15.19 -13.03 0.64
C ILE A 119 -14.04 -12.25 1.26
N VAL A 120 -13.31 -12.90 2.17
CA VAL A 120 -12.10 -12.36 2.79
C VAL A 120 -11.02 -13.41 2.67
N SER A 121 -10.28 -13.33 1.58
CA SER A 121 -9.20 -14.22 1.21
C SER A 121 -7.88 -13.44 1.04
N GLU A 122 -6.78 -14.18 0.87
CA GLU A 122 -5.45 -13.58 0.69
C GLU A 122 -5.37 -12.66 -0.55
N ASN A 123 -6.11 -13.00 -1.61
CA ASN A 123 -6.07 -12.30 -2.90
C ASN A 123 -7.30 -11.41 -3.16
N LEU A 124 -8.34 -11.49 -2.31
CA LEU A 124 -9.59 -10.77 -2.53
C LEU A 124 -10.29 -10.39 -1.21
N PHE A 125 -10.71 -9.12 -1.14
CA PHE A 125 -11.77 -8.69 -0.25
C PHE A 125 -12.98 -8.29 -1.10
N LYS A 126 -14.08 -9.01 -0.99
CA LYS A 126 -15.36 -8.65 -1.63
C LYS A 126 -16.45 -8.60 -0.57
N MET A 127 -17.23 -7.53 -0.57
CA MET A 127 -18.44 -7.45 0.24
C MET A 127 -19.54 -6.65 -0.46
N PRO A 128 -20.83 -6.96 -0.24
CA PRO A 128 -21.92 -6.10 -0.64
C PRO A 128 -21.83 -4.80 0.15
N ILE A 129 -22.14 -3.68 -0.49
CA ILE A 129 -22.18 -2.39 0.19
C ILE A 129 -23.30 -2.38 1.24
N ASP A 130 -24.47 -2.90 0.87
CA ASP A 130 -25.59 -3.08 1.79
C ASP A 130 -25.47 -4.40 2.58
N LEU A 131 -25.21 -4.31 3.88
CA LEU A 131 -25.20 -5.46 4.78
C LEU A 131 -26.47 -5.58 5.63
N SER A 132 -27.53 -4.83 5.32
CA SER A 132 -28.76 -4.77 6.14
C SER A 132 -29.47 -6.13 6.30
N PHE A 133 -29.24 -7.06 5.37
CA PHE A 133 -29.78 -8.41 5.41
C PHE A 133 -29.02 -9.37 6.36
N LYS A 134 -27.86 -8.97 6.88
CA LYS A 134 -27.08 -9.76 7.87
C LYS A 134 -27.47 -9.38 9.30
N SER A 135 -27.41 -10.37 10.21
CA SER A 135 -27.63 -10.11 11.64
C SER A 135 -26.59 -9.16 12.22
N GLU A 136 -26.93 -8.46 13.30
CA GLU A 136 -26.03 -7.50 13.96
C GLU A 136 -24.69 -8.10 14.40
N ASN A 137 -24.70 -9.31 14.96
CA ASN A 137 -23.48 -10.01 15.34
C ASN A 137 -22.58 -10.29 14.13
N LYS A 138 -23.17 -10.71 12.99
CA LYS A 138 -22.42 -10.94 11.74
C LYS A 138 -21.86 -9.64 11.18
N ARG A 139 -22.65 -8.55 11.16
CA ARG A 139 -22.19 -7.23 10.72
C ARG A 139 -21.01 -6.74 11.54
N THR A 140 -21.09 -6.87 12.87
CA THR A 140 -20.01 -6.48 13.80
C THR A 140 -18.74 -7.29 13.55
N PHE A 141 -18.87 -8.59 13.31
CA PHE A 141 -17.73 -9.45 12.99
C PHE A 141 -17.08 -9.09 11.64
N ILE A 142 -17.89 -8.89 10.58
CA ILE A 142 -17.42 -8.47 9.25
C ILE A 142 -16.68 -7.14 9.36
N GLN A 143 -17.26 -6.18 10.08
CA GLN A 143 -16.66 -4.88 10.34
C GLN A 143 -15.30 -5.02 11.05
N GLY A 144 -15.22 -5.78 12.15
CA GLY A 144 -13.96 -6.00 12.87
C GLY A 144 -12.88 -6.65 12.00
N THR A 145 -13.28 -7.63 11.18
CA THR A 145 -12.39 -8.34 10.25
C THR A 145 -11.83 -7.40 9.18
N LEU A 146 -12.69 -6.61 8.54
CA LEU A 146 -12.26 -5.66 7.51
C LEU A 146 -11.45 -4.51 8.08
N MET A 147 -11.80 -4.03 9.28
CA MET A 147 -10.99 -3.01 9.95
C MET A 147 -9.55 -3.50 10.14
N ARG A 148 -9.37 -4.72 10.64
CA ARG A 148 -8.04 -5.30 10.88
C ARG A 148 -7.26 -5.62 9.59
N ASN A 149 -7.92 -6.23 8.60
CA ASN A 149 -7.24 -6.82 7.45
C ASN A 149 -7.17 -5.91 6.22
N LEU A 150 -8.03 -4.90 6.13
CA LEU A 150 -8.16 -4.03 4.97
C LEU A 150 -8.06 -2.54 5.32
N PHE A 151 -8.94 -2.02 6.17
CA PHE A 151 -9.00 -0.57 6.40
C PHE A 151 -7.81 -0.02 7.20
N ILE A 152 -7.30 -0.73 8.20
CA ILE A 152 -6.12 -0.28 8.96
C ILE A 152 -4.85 -0.38 8.09
N PRO A 153 -4.55 -1.52 7.43
CA PRO A 153 -3.32 -1.64 6.62
C PRO A 153 -3.28 -0.70 5.40
N TYR A 154 -4.42 -0.43 4.77
CA TYR A 154 -4.52 0.38 3.55
C TYR A 154 -5.25 1.71 3.77
N LYS A 155 -5.25 2.22 5.02
CA LYS A 155 -5.98 3.42 5.42
C LYS A 155 -5.71 4.60 4.51
N ASP A 156 -4.44 4.92 4.33
CA ASP A 156 -4.01 6.12 3.60
C ASP A 156 -4.41 6.05 2.13
N ILE A 157 -4.34 4.86 1.52
CA ILE A 157 -4.71 4.63 0.12
C ILE A 157 -6.22 4.76 -0.07
N ILE A 158 -7.02 4.22 0.86
CA ILE A 158 -8.48 4.35 0.82
C ILE A 158 -8.90 5.82 0.99
N LEU A 159 -8.23 6.56 1.88
CA LEU A 159 -8.47 7.99 2.06
C LEU A 159 -8.12 8.79 0.80
N GLU A 160 -6.95 8.52 0.19
CA GLU A 160 -6.53 9.13 -1.08
C GLU A 160 -7.54 8.83 -2.21
N PHE A 161 -8.06 7.59 -2.27
CA PHE A 161 -9.09 7.24 -3.23
C PHE A 161 -10.40 8.01 -2.98
N MET A 162 -10.83 8.15 -1.74
CA MET A 162 -12.02 8.94 -1.40
C MET A 162 -11.85 10.44 -1.71
N GLU A 163 -10.66 11.00 -1.50
CA GLU A 163 -10.33 12.37 -1.91
C GLU A 163 -10.37 12.52 -3.44
N THR A 164 -9.81 11.54 -4.16
CA THR A 164 -9.90 11.46 -5.61
C THR A 164 -11.37 11.44 -6.04
N LEU A 165 -12.23 10.64 -5.41
CA LEU A 165 -13.66 10.59 -5.70
C LEU A 165 -14.41 11.89 -5.40
N ARG A 166 -13.93 12.72 -4.45
CA ARG A 166 -14.49 14.05 -4.19
C ARG A 166 -14.08 15.09 -5.23
N ASN A 167 -12.91 14.92 -5.86
CA ASN A 167 -12.44 15.83 -6.90
C ASN A 167 -13.41 15.83 -8.11
N PRO A 168 -13.95 16.99 -8.54
CA PRO A 168 -14.79 17.08 -9.75
C PRO A 168 -14.03 16.78 -11.06
N GLN A 169 -12.70 16.84 -11.05
CA GLN A 169 -11.86 16.55 -12.21
C GLN A 169 -11.51 15.06 -12.37
N SER A 170 -11.88 14.21 -11.42
CA SER A 170 -11.68 12.76 -11.51
C SER A 170 -12.89 12.06 -12.11
N PHE A 171 -12.67 10.89 -12.72
CA PHE A 171 -13.70 10.04 -13.32
C PHE A 171 -14.65 10.81 -14.26
N GLN A 172 -14.09 11.65 -15.12
CA GLN A 172 -14.83 12.35 -16.19
C GLN A 172 -15.07 11.40 -17.36
N VAL A 173 -15.92 10.40 -17.15
CA VAL A 173 -16.15 9.29 -18.09
C VAL A 173 -16.58 9.81 -19.47
N ASP A 174 -17.31 10.93 -19.50
CA ASP A 174 -17.73 11.65 -20.69
C ASP A 174 -16.55 12.16 -21.55
N LYS A 175 -15.39 12.44 -20.93
CA LYS A 175 -14.18 12.92 -21.62
C LYS A 175 -13.09 11.86 -21.75
N THR A 176 -12.99 10.95 -20.79
CA THR A 176 -11.96 9.92 -20.76
C THR A 176 -12.38 8.66 -21.51
N GLY A 177 -13.69 8.43 -21.63
CA GLY A 177 -14.23 7.13 -21.98
C GLY A 177 -13.87 6.05 -20.92
N PRO A 178 -14.09 4.77 -21.26
CA PRO A 178 -13.78 3.66 -20.39
C PRO A 178 -12.27 3.48 -20.19
N ILE A 179 -11.86 3.22 -18.94
CA ILE A 179 -10.50 2.85 -18.55
C ILE A 179 -10.56 1.47 -17.91
N LEU A 180 -9.96 0.47 -18.53
CA LEU A 180 -10.07 -0.93 -18.10
C LEU A 180 -8.72 -1.48 -17.67
N LEU A 181 -8.64 -2.07 -16.48
CA LEU A 181 -7.51 -2.92 -16.12
C LEU A 181 -7.80 -4.33 -16.64
N SER A 182 -6.93 -4.86 -17.51
CA SER A 182 -7.22 -6.09 -18.25
C SER A 182 -6.21 -7.19 -17.99
N THR A 183 -6.75 -8.42 -17.96
CA THR A 183 -5.99 -9.68 -17.98
C THR A 183 -6.43 -10.55 -19.17
N ASP A 184 -7.09 -9.96 -20.16
CA ASP A 184 -7.42 -10.65 -21.41
C ASP A 184 -6.15 -11.17 -22.10
N TRP A 185 -6.29 -12.23 -22.88
CA TRP A 185 -5.21 -12.95 -23.55
C TRP A 185 -4.32 -12.06 -24.43
N ASP A 186 -4.91 -11.02 -25.03
CA ASP A 186 -4.22 -10.12 -25.95
C ASP A 186 -3.75 -8.83 -25.26
N SER A 187 -4.26 -8.53 -24.06
CA SER A 187 -3.91 -7.36 -23.26
C SER A 187 -3.66 -7.73 -21.80
N PHE A 188 -2.82 -8.74 -21.58
CA PHE A 188 -2.57 -9.28 -20.25
C PHE A 188 -1.73 -8.31 -19.42
N ASP A 189 -2.23 -7.95 -18.23
CA ASP A 189 -1.58 -7.03 -17.30
C ASP A 189 -1.39 -5.61 -17.89
N GLN A 190 -2.45 -5.09 -18.51
CA GLN A 190 -2.43 -3.78 -19.16
C GLN A 190 -3.63 -2.92 -18.78
N ILE A 191 -3.45 -1.60 -18.81
CA ILE A 191 -4.57 -0.66 -18.79
C ILE A 191 -4.98 -0.32 -20.23
N LEU A 192 -6.25 -0.51 -20.55
CA LEU A 192 -6.86 -0.11 -21.81
C LEU A 192 -7.52 1.25 -21.64
N LEU A 193 -7.15 2.21 -22.49
CA LEU A 193 -7.70 3.55 -22.58
C LEU A 193 -8.57 3.70 -23.82
N SER A 194 -9.50 4.66 -23.78
CA SER A 194 -10.26 5.03 -24.96
C SER A 194 -9.38 5.80 -25.95
N SER A 195 -9.47 5.46 -27.23
CA SER A 195 -8.81 6.22 -28.30
C SER A 195 -9.33 7.66 -28.41
N GLU A 196 -10.55 7.89 -27.96
CA GLU A 196 -11.26 9.19 -27.98
C GLU A 196 -11.00 10.05 -26.73
N MET A 197 -10.14 9.58 -25.81
CA MET A 197 -9.75 10.33 -24.62
C MET A 197 -9.13 11.68 -25.00
N ASP A 198 -9.53 12.73 -24.28
CA ASP A 198 -8.97 14.06 -24.44
C ASP A 198 -7.44 14.09 -24.31
N TYR A 199 -6.77 14.89 -25.15
CA TYR A 199 -5.31 14.84 -25.35
C TYR A 199 -4.54 15.15 -24.06
N GLU A 200 -4.99 16.12 -23.28
CA GLU A 200 -4.34 16.52 -22.02
C GLU A 200 -4.40 15.40 -20.96
N MET A 201 -5.55 14.72 -20.86
CA MET A 201 -5.68 13.56 -19.97
C MET A 201 -4.87 12.38 -20.49
N LYS A 202 -4.86 12.17 -21.80
CA LYS A 202 -4.11 11.10 -22.47
C LYS A 202 -2.63 11.17 -22.12
N THR A 203 -2.02 12.37 -22.10
CA THR A 203 -0.61 12.52 -21.73
C THR A 203 -0.31 12.09 -20.30
N ASN A 204 -1.24 12.27 -19.36
CA ASN A 204 -1.03 11.85 -17.97
C ASN A 204 -1.07 10.32 -17.82
N TYR A 205 -1.92 9.65 -18.58
CA TYR A 205 -2.06 8.18 -18.56
C TYR A 205 -1.06 7.45 -19.47
N LEU A 206 -0.37 8.13 -20.38
CA LEU A 206 0.61 7.51 -21.28
C LEU A 206 1.89 7.04 -20.57
N ASN A 207 2.19 7.61 -19.40
CA ASN A 207 3.40 7.26 -18.68
C ASN A 207 3.31 5.80 -18.18
N PRO A 208 4.33 4.96 -18.44
CA PRO A 208 4.42 3.64 -17.85
C PRO A 208 4.27 3.71 -16.33
N THR A 209 3.54 2.74 -15.78
CA THR A 209 3.30 2.60 -14.34
C THR A 209 3.90 1.27 -13.88
N ALA A 210 4.38 1.24 -12.63
CA ALA A 210 4.90 0.03 -12.02
C ALA A 210 3.86 -1.10 -11.99
N GLY A 211 4.32 -2.35 -12.11
CA GLY A 211 3.48 -3.54 -11.97
C GLY A 211 2.53 -3.82 -13.12
N LEU A 212 2.66 -3.10 -14.24
CA LEU A 212 1.88 -3.31 -15.47
C LEU A 212 2.82 -3.50 -16.67
N ASN A 213 2.40 -4.31 -17.65
CA ASN A 213 3.11 -4.51 -18.91
C ASN A 213 3.03 -3.28 -19.83
N GLY A 214 1.98 -2.47 -19.69
CA GLY A 214 1.82 -1.28 -20.50
C GLY A 214 0.40 -0.73 -20.51
N ILE A 215 0.22 0.29 -21.34
CA ILE A 215 -1.03 1.03 -21.50
C ILE A 215 -1.34 1.11 -22.99
N ASN A 216 -2.54 0.67 -23.40
CA ASN A 216 -2.94 0.55 -24.80
C ASN A 216 -4.26 1.29 -25.07
N PHE A 217 -4.49 1.74 -26.31
CA PHE A 217 -5.67 2.52 -26.73
C PHE A 217 -6.73 1.68 -27.42
N ASP A 218 -7.32 0.73 -26.69
CA ASP A 218 -8.30 -0.19 -27.27
C ASP A 218 -9.55 -0.40 -26.40
N SER A 219 -9.77 0.36 -25.32
CA SER A 219 -10.85 0.05 -24.37
C SER A 219 -12.25 0.07 -25.00
N LYS A 220 -12.55 1.11 -25.78
CA LYS A 220 -13.86 1.26 -26.44
C LYS A 220 -14.09 0.15 -27.46
N LYS A 221 -13.10 -0.09 -28.34
CA LYS A 221 -13.14 -1.16 -29.34
C LYS A 221 -13.27 -2.54 -28.70
N HIS A 222 -12.58 -2.78 -27.59
CA HIS A 222 -12.68 -4.02 -26.83
C HIS A 222 -14.10 -4.22 -26.28
N LEU A 223 -14.71 -3.19 -25.69
CA LEU A 223 -16.08 -3.29 -25.19
C LEU A 223 -17.12 -3.43 -26.31
N GLU A 224 -16.96 -2.71 -27.43
CA GLU A 224 -17.86 -2.80 -28.60
C GLU A 224 -17.87 -4.20 -29.26
N GLN A 225 -16.84 -5.02 -29.06
CA GLN A 225 -16.82 -6.41 -29.51
C GLN A 225 -17.77 -7.31 -28.73
N HIS A 226 -18.11 -6.92 -27.50
CA HIS A 226 -18.83 -7.77 -26.55
C HIS A 226 -20.18 -7.20 -26.14
N PHE A 227 -20.35 -5.88 -26.16
CA PHE A 227 -21.53 -5.19 -25.67
C PHE A 227 -22.19 -4.37 -26.78
N SER A 228 -23.52 -4.31 -26.72
CA SER A 228 -24.33 -3.43 -27.55
C SER A 228 -24.20 -1.96 -27.10
N LEU A 229 -24.53 -1.03 -27.98
CA LEU A 229 -24.50 0.41 -27.67
C LEU A 229 -25.34 0.78 -26.44
N GLN A 230 -26.49 0.12 -26.24
CA GLN A 230 -27.35 0.34 -25.07
C GLN A 230 -26.69 -0.11 -23.77
N GLU A 231 -25.96 -1.21 -23.79
CA GLU A 231 -25.21 -1.72 -22.63
C GLU A 231 -24.03 -0.82 -22.29
N LEU A 232 -23.32 -0.30 -23.29
CA LEU A 232 -22.24 0.67 -23.10
C LEU A 232 -22.74 1.97 -22.47
N GLN A 233 -23.87 2.51 -22.98
CA GLN A 233 -24.52 3.68 -22.40
C GLN A 233 -24.93 3.43 -20.94
N PHE A 234 -25.48 2.24 -20.64
CA PHE A 234 -25.81 1.85 -19.28
C PHE A 234 -24.58 1.84 -18.35
N ILE A 235 -23.46 1.26 -18.80
CA ILE A 235 -22.20 1.22 -18.03
C ILE A 235 -21.68 2.63 -17.75
N GLU A 236 -21.71 3.52 -18.74
CA GLU A 236 -21.28 4.91 -18.60
C GLU A 236 -22.17 5.68 -17.61
N GLU A 237 -23.50 5.59 -17.76
CA GLU A 237 -24.44 6.19 -16.84
C GLU A 237 -24.27 5.69 -15.41
N LEU A 238 -24.00 4.38 -15.26
CA LEU A 238 -23.75 3.75 -13.97
C LEU A 238 -22.50 4.34 -13.30
N ALA A 239 -21.39 4.48 -14.03
CA ALA A 239 -20.18 5.10 -13.49
C ALA A 239 -20.42 6.56 -13.04
N LEU A 240 -21.17 7.34 -13.83
CA LEU A 240 -21.56 8.71 -13.47
C LEU A 240 -22.51 8.77 -12.26
N LYS A 241 -23.45 7.82 -12.13
CA LYS A 241 -24.31 7.67 -10.95
C LYS A 241 -23.48 7.37 -9.70
N LEU A 242 -22.58 6.38 -9.77
CA LEU A 242 -21.67 6.06 -8.68
C LEU A 242 -20.81 7.27 -8.30
N LYS A 243 -20.25 8.00 -9.28
CA LYS A 243 -19.41 9.18 -8.99
C LYS A 243 -20.17 10.24 -8.23
N ARG A 244 -21.42 10.51 -8.60
CA ARG A 244 -22.29 11.46 -7.88
C ARG A 244 -22.57 11.03 -6.45
N VAL A 245 -22.80 9.74 -6.22
CA VAL A 245 -23.01 9.18 -4.88
C VAL A 245 -21.74 9.31 -4.05
N TYR A 246 -20.62 8.72 -4.50
CA TYR A 246 -19.39 8.62 -3.71
C TYR A 246 -18.68 9.95 -3.47
N SER A 247 -18.82 10.92 -4.39
CA SER A 247 -18.27 12.27 -4.20
C SER A 247 -18.95 13.06 -3.06
N ARG A 248 -20.16 12.66 -2.63
CA ARG A 248 -20.96 13.34 -1.61
C ARG A 248 -21.05 12.56 -0.29
N ILE A 249 -20.29 11.46 -0.17
CA ILE A 249 -20.27 10.67 1.06
C ILE A 249 -19.43 11.40 2.11
N ASP A 250 -20.06 11.68 3.24
CA ASP A 250 -19.37 12.01 4.47
C ASP A 250 -18.86 10.72 5.10
N PHE A 251 -17.66 10.75 5.67
CA PHE A 251 -17.07 9.61 6.36
C PHE A 251 -16.12 10.10 7.43
N ASP A 252 -15.92 9.26 8.45
CA ASP A 252 -14.95 9.50 9.52
C ASP A 252 -13.59 8.88 9.13
N PRO A 253 -12.51 9.68 8.98
CA PRO A 253 -11.18 9.16 8.70
C PRO A 253 -10.61 8.24 9.78
N MET A 254 -11.15 8.26 11.01
CA MET A 254 -10.79 7.32 12.08
C MET A 254 -11.56 5.99 11.96
N TYR A 255 -12.69 6.00 11.26
CA TYR A 255 -13.58 4.85 11.12
C TYR A 255 -14.04 4.69 9.66
N LEU A 256 -13.16 4.15 8.83
CA LEU A 256 -13.36 4.03 7.37
C LEU A 256 -14.56 3.16 6.97
N PHE A 257 -15.02 2.26 7.84
CA PHE A 257 -16.25 1.50 7.57
C PHE A 257 -17.49 2.40 7.43
N SER A 258 -17.46 3.62 7.98
CA SER A 258 -18.50 4.64 7.75
C SER A 258 -18.72 4.96 6.26
N ILE A 259 -17.70 4.79 5.41
CA ILE A 259 -17.82 4.96 3.95
C ILE A 259 -18.90 4.03 3.41
N LEU A 260 -18.90 2.76 3.80
CA LEU A 260 -19.81 1.73 3.30
C LEU A 260 -21.24 1.91 3.85
N VAL A 261 -21.33 2.27 5.13
CA VAL A 261 -22.62 2.57 5.78
C VAL A 261 -23.30 3.75 5.08
N ASN A 262 -22.57 4.83 4.85
CA ASN A 262 -23.12 6.03 4.24
C ASN A 262 -23.34 5.86 2.73
N ALA A 263 -22.51 5.06 2.04
CA ALA A 263 -22.75 4.66 0.66
C ALA A 263 -24.09 3.93 0.53
N THR A 264 -24.38 2.98 1.41
CA THR A 264 -25.66 2.23 1.40
C THR A 264 -26.86 3.15 1.47
N LEU A 265 -26.85 4.13 2.39
CA LEU A 265 -27.94 5.08 2.56
C LEU A 265 -28.17 5.92 1.30
N ARG A 266 -27.07 6.40 0.68
CA ARG A 266 -27.14 7.22 -0.54
C ARG A 266 -27.56 6.41 -1.76
N LEU A 267 -27.00 5.21 -1.96
CA LEU A 267 -27.36 4.32 -3.07
C LEU A 267 -28.86 3.95 -3.00
N LYS A 268 -29.39 3.63 -1.82
CA LYS A 268 -30.83 3.38 -1.65
C LYS A 268 -31.70 4.58 -2.04
N SER A 269 -31.25 5.79 -1.74
CA SER A 269 -31.98 7.02 -2.07
C SER A 269 -31.89 7.45 -3.54
N GLU A 270 -30.75 7.23 -4.20
CA GLU A 270 -30.51 7.75 -5.55
C GLU A 270 -30.75 6.71 -6.66
N ILE A 271 -30.63 5.42 -6.36
CA ILE A 271 -30.60 4.36 -7.38
C ILE A 271 -31.89 3.55 -7.44
N ASN A 272 -32.82 3.66 -6.48
CA ASN A 272 -34.00 2.78 -6.38
C ASN A 272 -33.60 1.32 -6.62
N SER A 273 -32.45 0.90 -6.08
CA SER A 273 -31.93 -0.45 -6.29
C SER A 273 -32.98 -1.42 -5.79
N PRO A 274 -33.62 -2.23 -6.66
CA PRO A 274 -34.39 -3.34 -6.17
C PRO A 274 -33.43 -4.18 -5.35
N ASN A 275 -33.92 -4.63 -4.19
CA ASN A 275 -33.21 -5.45 -3.23
C ASN A 275 -32.17 -6.36 -3.88
N VAL A 276 -30.99 -6.42 -3.24
CA VAL A 276 -30.08 -7.57 -3.23
C VAL A 276 -30.87 -8.78 -3.67
N GLN A 277 -30.64 -9.23 -4.92
CA GLN A 277 -31.35 -10.41 -5.40
C GLN A 277 -31.02 -11.50 -4.39
N ASN A 278 -32.03 -11.92 -3.63
CA ASN A 278 -32.04 -13.21 -2.96
C ASN A 278 -32.04 -14.26 -4.07
N VAL A 279 -30.95 -14.37 -4.82
CA VAL A 279 -30.71 -15.53 -5.65
C VAL A 279 -30.52 -16.64 -4.63
N GLU A 280 -31.47 -17.56 -4.57
CA GLU A 280 -31.33 -18.80 -3.82
C GLU A 280 -30.16 -19.57 -4.42
N ARG A 281 -28.95 -19.25 -3.96
CA ARG A 281 -27.72 -19.97 -4.31
C ARG A 281 -27.81 -21.35 -3.68
N SER A 282 -27.65 -22.39 -4.49
CA SER A 282 -27.68 -23.78 -4.01
C SER A 282 -26.69 -23.98 -2.86
N ASN A 283 -27.11 -24.73 -1.83
CA ASN A 283 -26.29 -25.00 -0.64
C ASN A 283 -25.19 -26.05 -0.87
N GLU A 284 -24.93 -26.41 -2.12
CA GLU A 284 -23.98 -27.46 -2.46
C GLU A 284 -22.55 -26.95 -2.26
N SER A 285 -21.70 -27.77 -1.62
CA SER A 285 -20.26 -27.45 -1.52
C SER A 285 -19.66 -27.54 -2.92
N MET A 286 -19.52 -26.39 -3.56
CA MET A 286 -18.88 -26.26 -4.85
C MET A 286 -17.36 -26.19 -4.67
N PRO A 287 -16.57 -26.61 -5.69
CA PRO A 287 -15.12 -26.69 -5.57
C PRO A 287 -14.41 -25.31 -5.63
N LYS A 288 -15.11 -24.24 -6.05
CA LYS A 288 -14.62 -22.85 -5.99
C LYS A 288 -15.71 -21.88 -5.54
N GLU A 289 -15.32 -20.72 -4.99
CA GLU A 289 -16.26 -19.68 -4.56
C GLU A 289 -16.78 -18.83 -5.73
N SER A 290 -18.06 -18.44 -5.71
CA SER A 290 -18.62 -17.58 -6.76
C SER A 290 -18.38 -16.12 -6.43
N ILE A 291 -17.27 -15.59 -6.96
CA ILE A 291 -16.91 -14.18 -6.82
C ILE A 291 -17.91 -13.30 -7.56
N PHE A 292 -18.32 -13.62 -8.78
CA PHE A 292 -19.40 -12.94 -9.51
C PHE A 292 -20.65 -13.82 -9.56
N LEU A 293 -21.84 -13.23 -9.41
CA LEU A 293 -23.15 -13.86 -9.62
C LEU A 293 -23.26 -14.38 -11.06
N SER A 294 -22.74 -13.61 -12.02
CA SER A 294 -22.72 -14.01 -13.44
C SER A 294 -21.83 -15.24 -13.73
N ALA A 295 -21.02 -15.68 -12.77
CA ALA A 295 -20.09 -16.81 -12.90
C ALA A 295 -20.60 -18.11 -12.25
N GLU A 296 -21.76 -18.10 -11.56
CA GLU A 296 -22.23 -19.24 -10.75
C GLU A 296 -22.39 -20.55 -11.54
N SER A 297 -22.82 -20.45 -12.80
CA SER A 297 -22.97 -21.62 -13.68
C SER A 297 -21.66 -22.34 -14.00
N ARG A 298 -20.52 -21.76 -13.63
CA ARG A 298 -19.17 -22.25 -13.97
C ARG A 298 -18.37 -22.65 -12.75
N MET A 299 -19.01 -22.77 -11.58
CA MET A 299 -18.35 -23.13 -10.33
C MET A 299 -17.70 -24.52 -10.33
N SER A 300 -18.04 -25.39 -11.28
CA SER A 300 -17.48 -26.74 -11.40
C SER A 300 -16.33 -26.86 -12.41
N SER A 301 -16.09 -25.85 -13.26
CA SER A 301 -15.02 -25.89 -14.26
C SER A 301 -13.77 -25.18 -13.78
N PHE A 302 -12.60 -25.71 -14.11
CA PHE A 302 -11.30 -25.07 -13.84
C PHE A 302 -10.56 -24.89 -15.15
N VAL A 303 -9.94 -23.71 -15.30
CA VAL A 303 -9.03 -23.43 -16.41
C VAL A 303 -7.61 -23.35 -15.85
N ASP A 304 -6.73 -24.20 -16.40
CA ASP A 304 -5.32 -24.20 -16.03
C ASP A 304 -4.64 -22.89 -16.46
N TRP A 305 -3.64 -22.49 -15.68
CA TRP A 305 -2.87 -21.30 -15.97
C TRP A 305 -2.06 -21.49 -17.27
N PRO A 306 -2.21 -20.62 -18.29
CA PRO A 306 -1.52 -20.83 -19.57
C PRO A 306 0.00 -20.66 -19.45
N ASP A 307 0.77 -21.56 -20.08
CA ASP A 307 2.24 -21.53 -20.08
C ASP A 307 2.82 -20.21 -20.62
N LYS A 308 2.12 -19.57 -21.55
CA LYS A 308 2.49 -18.26 -22.13
C LYS A 308 2.63 -17.18 -21.05
N PHE A 309 1.85 -17.26 -19.97
CA PHE A 309 1.84 -16.28 -18.88
C PHE A 309 2.58 -16.81 -17.65
N ARG A 310 3.80 -17.33 -17.84
CA ARG A 310 4.55 -17.99 -16.77
C ARG A 310 4.68 -17.12 -15.52
N ARG A 311 4.17 -17.66 -14.40
CA ARG A 311 4.28 -17.04 -13.07
C ARG A 311 5.73 -17.08 -12.58
N ARG A 312 6.15 -16.00 -11.93
CA ARG A 312 7.47 -15.83 -11.31
C ARG A 312 7.30 -15.45 -9.85
N THR A 313 8.32 -15.73 -9.05
CA THR A 313 8.34 -15.19 -7.70
C THR A 313 8.74 -13.71 -7.74
N LYS A 314 8.21 -12.92 -6.81
CA LYS A 314 8.59 -11.51 -6.64
C LYS A 314 10.11 -11.34 -6.54
N GLU A 315 10.74 -12.22 -5.77
CA GLU A 315 12.18 -12.23 -5.51
C GLU A 315 13.01 -12.49 -6.77
N GLU A 316 12.55 -13.37 -7.67
CA GLU A 316 13.21 -13.61 -8.95
C GLU A 316 13.28 -12.34 -9.81
N LEU A 317 12.18 -11.57 -9.86
CA LEU A 317 12.15 -10.33 -10.63
C LEU A 317 13.00 -9.24 -9.99
N GLU A 318 12.86 -9.04 -8.67
CA GLU A 318 13.61 -8.00 -7.95
C GLU A 318 15.12 -8.22 -8.02
N ARG A 319 15.58 -9.49 -8.06
CA ARG A 319 17.00 -9.83 -8.25
C ARG A 319 17.49 -9.62 -9.69
N SER A 320 16.60 -9.70 -10.67
CA SER A 320 16.95 -9.55 -12.09
C SER A 320 17.21 -8.11 -12.52
N VAL A 321 16.73 -7.13 -11.73
CA VAL A 321 16.95 -5.71 -11.99
C VAL A 321 18.34 -5.32 -11.52
N VAL A 322 19.23 -4.98 -12.45
CA VAL A 322 20.56 -4.43 -12.15
C VAL A 322 20.37 -3.10 -11.44
N GLN A 323 20.63 -3.07 -10.13
CA GLN A 323 20.60 -1.83 -9.37
C GLN A 323 21.75 -0.94 -9.84
N GLU A 324 21.44 0.15 -10.55
CA GLU A 324 22.42 1.23 -10.72
C GLU A 324 22.68 1.85 -9.35
N THR A 325 23.73 1.36 -8.68
CA THR A 325 24.26 1.98 -7.47
C THR A 325 24.72 3.38 -7.86
N SER A 326 23.92 4.39 -7.58
CA SER A 326 24.38 5.77 -7.71
C SER A 326 25.67 5.93 -6.91
N LYS A 327 26.71 6.50 -7.51
CA LYS A 327 27.95 6.92 -6.82
C LYS A 327 27.70 8.11 -5.88
N LEU A 328 26.59 8.12 -5.16
CA LEU A 328 26.46 8.86 -3.92
C LEU A 328 27.13 8.01 -2.87
N TYR A 329 28.13 8.58 -2.18
CA TYR A 329 28.97 7.94 -1.17
C TYR A 329 28.21 6.88 -0.36
N GLN A 330 28.26 5.64 -0.82
CA GLN A 330 28.02 4.48 0.01
C GLN A 330 29.33 4.29 0.77
N PRO A 331 29.33 4.22 2.11
CA PRO A 331 30.50 3.73 2.81
C PRO A 331 30.85 2.40 2.15
N LYS A 332 32.06 2.26 1.63
CA LYS A 332 32.53 0.97 1.14
C LYS A 332 32.28 -0.02 2.27
N GLU A 333 31.39 -0.97 2.06
CA GLU A 333 31.50 -2.24 2.78
C GLU A 333 32.88 -2.75 2.40
N THR A 334 33.85 -2.51 3.27
CA THR A 334 35.11 -3.23 3.25
C THR A 334 34.75 -4.70 3.14
N ASP A 335 35.28 -5.32 2.09
CA ASP A 335 35.21 -6.75 1.84
C ASP A 335 35.25 -7.47 3.19
N LYS A 336 34.14 -8.15 3.52
CA LYS A 336 34.20 -9.23 4.50
C LYS A 336 35.04 -10.30 3.83
N GLU A 337 36.35 -10.16 3.93
CA GLU A 337 37.22 -11.32 3.98
C GLU A 337 36.56 -12.28 4.96
N THR A 338 36.24 -13.45 4.44
CA THR A 338 35.81 -14.61 5.19
C THR A 338 36.87 -14.88 6.26
N ILE A 339 36.67 -14.27 7.43
CA ILE A 339 37.34 -14.67 8.67
C ILE A 339 36.89 -16.11 8.87
N ARG A 340 37.82 -17.03 8.62
CA ARG A 340 37.68 -18.43 8.98
C ARG A 340 37.29 -18.49 10.45
N ASP A 341 36.28 -19.30 10.75
CA ASP A 341 35.84 -19.62 12.10
C ASP A 341 37.03 -20.02 12.97
N GLU A 342 37.57 -19.06 13.72
CA GLU A 342 38.27 -19.34 14.96
C GLU A 342 37.25 -19.14 16.09
N GLU A 343 37.03 -20.23 16.82
CA GLU A 343 36.07 -20.43 17.89
C GLU A 343 36.06 -19.27 18.91
N PHE A 344 35.25 -18.25 18.66
CA PHE A 344 34.87 -17.32 19.73
C PHE A 344 33.77 -17.96 20.58
N ARG A 345 34.20 -18.64 21.65
CA ARG A 345 33.39 -18.84 22.86
C ARG A 345 33.11 -17.48 23.50
N GLY A 346 32.15 -16.75 22.96
CA GLY A 346 31.52 -15.59 23.59
C GLY A 346 30.17 -16.01 24.18
N GLU A 347 29.95 -15.70 25.45
CA GLU A 347 28.75 -16.06 26.22
C GLU A 347 27.45 -15.74 25.47
N GLN A 348 26.51 -16.70 25.50
CA GLN A 348 25.18 -16.57 24.91
C GLN A 348 24.54 -15.22 25.25
N GLU A 349 24.24 -14.41 24.23
CA GLU A 349 23.42 -13.21 24.37
C GLU A 349 22.04 -13.60 24.95
N GLN A 350 21.85 -13.34 26.24
CA GLN A 350 20.54 -13.41 26.86
C GLN A 350 19.71 -12.22 26.39
N PHE A 351 18.70 -12.49 25.57
CA PHE A 351 17.62 -11.54 25.28
C PHE A 351 17.01 -11.03 26.60
N LYS A 352 17.33 -9.79 27.00
CA LYS A 352 16.71 -9.12 28.15
C LYS A 352 15.58 -8.20 27.67
N ILE A 353 14.37 -8.53 28.09
CA ILE A 353 13.11 -7.82 27.84
C ILE A 353 13.24 -6.34 28.26
N ARG A 354 12.59 -5.42 27.51
CA ARG A 354 12.57 -3.94 27.68
C ARG A 354 12.08 -3.40 29.05
N THR A 355 12.00 -4.24 30.09
CA THR A 355 11.57 -3.89 31.45
C THR A 355 12.73 -3.74 32.44
N MET A 356 13.95 -3.45 31.98
CA MET A 356 14.99 -2.95 32.89
C MET A 356 14.62 -1.53 33.32
N LYS A 357 14.16 -1.39 34.58
CA LYS A 357 14.05 -0.10 35.25
C LYS A 357 15.39 0.63 35.12
N ARG A 358 15.37 1.85 34.58
CA ARG A 358 16.55 2.71 34.48
C ARG A 358 17.22 2.83 35.86
N PRO A 359 18.57 2.87 35.94
CA PRO A 359 19.26 2.95 37.21
C PRO A 359 18.90 4.23 37.95
N SER A 360 18.72 4.14 39.27
CA SER A 360 18.60 5.33 40.10
C SER A 360 20.00 5.85 40.40
N VAL A 361 20.25 7.13 40.10
CA VAL A 361 21.56 7.77 40.27
C VAL A 361 21.45 9.01 41.14
N ARG A 362 22.53 9.34 41.85
CA ARG A 362 22.60 10.55 42.68
C ARG A 362 22.79 11.76 41.78
N VAL A 363 22.05 12.83 42.05
CA VAL A 363 22.25 14.12 41.38
C VAL A 363 23.59 14.69 41.81
N LYS A 364 24.48 14.90 40.85
CA LYS A 364 25.81 15.50 41.04
C LYS A 364 25.78 16.94 40.53
N PRO A 365 26.54 17.88 41.12
CA PRO A 365 26.72 19.20 40.54
C PRO A 365 27.45 19.08 39.19
N LEU A 366 27.02 19.85 38.20
CA LEU A 366 27.65 19.89 36.90
C LEU A 366 29.07 20.48 37.03
N PRO A 367 30.08 19.89 36.37
CA PRO A 367 31.40 20.50 36.28
C PRO A 367 31.33 21.79 35.45
N LEU A 368 32.34 22.64 35.60
CA LEU A 368 32.49 23.84 34.78
C LEU A 368 32.72 23.44 33.32
N ILE A 369 31.79 23.79 32.44
CA ILE A 369 31.90 23.55 31.00
C ILE A 369 32.76 24.68 30.41
N PRO A 370 33.89 24.38 29.73
CA PRO A 370 34.72 25.37 29.06
C PRO A 370 33.91 26.20 28.06
N THR A 371 34.27 27.47 27.85
CA THR A 371 33.54 28.37 26.94
C THR A 371 34.36 28.82 25.74
N SER A 372 35.57 28.30 25.58
CA SER A 372 36.55 28.77 24.59
C SER A 372 36.68 27.88 23.37
N ASN A 373 36.34 26.59 23.47
CA ASN A 373 36.58 25.61 22.41
C ASN A 373 35.50 24.52 22.41
N SER A 374 34.90 24.30 21.24
CA SER A 374 33.85 23.29 21.02
C SER A 374 34.31 21.86 21.25
N LEU A 375 35.58 21.52 21.01
CA LEU A 375 36.11 20.18 21.30
C LEU A 375 36.18 19.93 22.81
N ASP A 376 36.69 20.90 23.57
CA ASP A 376 36.80 20.81 25.02
C ASP A 376 35.41 20.74 25.67
N ILE A 377 34.44 21.47 25.12
CA ILE A 377 33.03 21.37 25.52
C ILE A 377 32.52 19.94 25.36
N LEU A 378 32.69 19.33 24.18
CA LEU A 378 32.18 17.98 23.91
C LEU A 378 32.88 16.89 24.72
N LEU A 379 34.18 17.05 25.01
CA LEU A 379 34.91 16.14 25.88
C LEU A 379 34.36 16.17 27.31
N VAL A 380 34.00 17.35 27.83
CA VAL A 380 33.35 17.48 29.14
C VAL A 380 31.95 16.86 29.13
N ILE A 381 31.19 17.00 28.05
CA ILE A 381 29.88 16.32 27.91
C ILE A 381 30.05 14.80 27.90
N LYS A 382 31.05 14.27 27.19
CA LYS A 382 31.37 12.84 27.20
C LYS A 382 31.66 12.35 28.61
N ASP A 383 32.50 13.06 29.36
CA ASP A 383 32.84 12.73 30.75
C ASP A 383 31.62 12.77 31.68
N ILE A 384 30.72 13.75 31.52
CA ILE A 384 29.45 13.80 32.27
C ILE A 384 28.58 12.55 32.01
N VAL A 385 28.52 12.08 30.76
CA VAL A 385 27.78 10.86 30.41
C VAL A 385 28.47 9.62 30.98
N ASP A 386 29.80 9.57 30.94
CA ASP A 386 30.61 8.48 31.49
C ASP A 386 30.53 8.37 33.02
N GLN A 387 30.38 9.50 33.72
CA GLN A 387 30.30 9.56 35.19
C GLN A 387 28.90 9.30 35.77
N ASP A 388 27.98 8.73 34.99
CA ASP A 388 26.63 8.32 35.43
C ASP A 388 25.82 9.45 36.09
N TYR A 389 25.87 10.65 35.50
CA TYR A 389 24.99 11.75 35.89
C TYR A 389 23.51 11.39 35.64
N ASP A 390 22.60 12.02 36.38
CA ASP A 390 21.17 11.87 36.10
C ASP A 390 20.81 12.51 34.76
N ILE A 391 19.80 11.94 34.09
CA ILE A 391 19.38 12.31 32.74
C ILE A 391 19.09 13.81 32.62
N ARG A 392 18.53 14.44 33.66
CA ARG A 392 18.24 15.89 33.63
C ARG A 392 19.51 16.72 33.70
N SER A 393 20.49 16.33 34.50
CA SER A 393 21.81 16.98 34.53
C SER A 393 22.52 16.84 33.19
N ILE A 394 22.45 15.66 32.55
CA ILE A 394 22.97 15.46 31.18
C ILE A 394 22.26 16.40 30.19
N ALA A 395 20.93 16.52 30.27
CA ALA A 395 20.16 17.44 29.43
C ALA A 395 20.60 18.90 29.60
N ARG A 396 20.80 19.33 30.84
CA ARG A 396 21.26 20.69 31.16
C ARG A 396 22.69 20.94 30.67
N ALA A 397 23.56 19.95 30.77
CA ALA A 397 24.92 20.04 30.23
C ALA A 397 24.90 20.17 28.70
N LEU A 398 24.09 19.35 28.01
CA LEU A 398 23.90 19.43 26.56
C LEU A 398 23.31 20.77 26.10
N GLU A 399 22.40 21.34 26.87
CA GLU A 399 21.82 22.66 26.60
C GLU A 399 22.88 23.77 26.69
N ILE A 400 23.67 23.79 27.76
CA ILE A 400 24.78 24.74 27.93
C ILE A 400 25.83 24.57 26.81
N ALA A 401 26.20 23.33 26.50
CA ALA A 401 27.13 23.02 25.44
C ALA A 401 26.62 23.47 24.07
N ARG A 402 25.34 23.23 23.75
CA ARG A 402 24.72 23.69 22.51
C ARG A 402 24.80 25.21 22.39
N ASP A 403 24.49 25.95 23.45
CA ASP A 403 24.44 27.40 23.41
C ASP A 403 25.85 28.01 23.23
N TYR A 404 26.89 27.41 23.82
CA TYR A 404 28.28 27.80 23.57
C TYR A 404 28.81 27.36 22.21
N ILE A 405 28.47 26.16 21.73
CA ILE A 405 28.89 25.70 20.40
C ILE A 405 28.20 26.52 19.30
N LYS A 406 26.95 26.94 19.52
CA LYS A 406 26.19 27.78 18.59
C LYS A 406 26.88 29.13 18.33
N SER A 407 27.60 29.70 19.29
CA SER A 407 28.37 30.93 19.08
C SER A 407 29.71 30.70 18.37
N MET A 408 30.13 29.44 18.18
CA MET A 408 31.43 29.07 17.59
C MET A 408 31.32 28.43 16.21
N ILE A 409 30.24 27.69 15.92
CA ILE A 409 30.13 26.83 14.74
C ILE A 409 28.73 26.93 14.09
N LEU A 410 28.68 27.01 12.75
CA LEU A 410 27.45 27.10 11.92
C LEU A 410 26.92 25.72 11.43
N HIS A 411 27.20 24.61 12.13
CA HIS A 411 26.71 23.28 11.75
C HIS A 411 25.29 23.04 12.28
N SER A 412 24.29 23.37 11.47
CA SER A 412 22.86 23.24 11.79
C SER A 412 22.45 21.84 12.27
N ASN A 413 23.04 20.78 11.70
CA ASN A 413 22.70 19.39 12.03
C ASN A 413 23.12 18.99 13.46
N LEU A 414 24.33 19.39 13.88
CA LEU A 414 24.85 19.09 15.23
C LEU A 414 24.01 19.78 16.31
N LEU A 415 23.70 21.07 16.10
CA LEU A 415 22.87 21.84 17.03
C LEU A 415 21.43 21.31 17.12
N TRP A 416 20.89 20.80 16.01
CA TRP A 416 19.58 20.17 15.96
C TRP A 416 19.56 18.85 16.75
N GLU A 417 20.56 17.99 16.56
CA GLU A 417 20.64 16.72 17.30
C GLU A 417 20.82 16.94 18.80
N MET A 418 21.68 17.88 19.21
CA MET A 418 21.80 18.25 20.63
C MET A 418 20.46 18.72 21.20
N SER A 419 19.71 19.53 20.45
CA SER A 419 18.38 19.99 20.86
C SER A 419 17.37 18.83 21.01
N ARG A 420 17.47 17.82 20.14
CA ARG A 420 16.64 16.60 20.24
C ARG A 420 16.90 15.86 21.56
N TYR A 421 18.17 15.66 21.93
CA TYR A 421 18.52 14.99 23.20
C TYR A 421 18.11 15.81 24.42
N VAL A 422 18.31 17.13 24.40
CA VAL A 422 17.85 18.04 25.47
C VAL A 422 16.34 17.87 25.71
N ASN A 423 15.54 17.96 24.65
CA ASN A 423 14.08 17.84 24.75
C ASN A 423 13.62 16.46 25.24
N LEU A 424 14.31 15.39 24.80
CA LEU A 424 14.01 14.02 25.22
C LEU A 424 14.30 13.83 26.71
N TYR A 425 15.42 14.36 27.19
CA TYR A 425 15.93 14.11 28.54
C TYR A 425 15.37 15.05 29.60
N GLN A 426 14.96 16.28 29.25
CA GLN A 426 14.28 17.18 30.17
C GLN A 426 12.95 16.62 30.70
N ARG A 427 12.27 15.77 29.92
CA ARG A 427 10.96 15.18 30.26
C ARG A 427 11.03 13.97 31.22
N VAL A 428 12.24 13.48 31.52
CA VAL A 428 12.43 12.30 32.38
C VAL A 428 12.32 12.68 33.86
N GLU A 429 11.91 11.74 34.72
CA GLU A 429 11.87 11.91 36.17
C GLU A 429 13.28 12.20 36.74
N PRO A 430 13.40 13.02 37.80
CA PRO A 430 14.69 13.30 38.44
C PRO A 430 15.28 12.05 39.10
N LYS A 431 16.62 11.99 39.22
CA LYS A 431 17.38 10.87 39.80
C LYS A 431 17.37 9.58 38.97
N VAL A 432 16.95 9.65 37.71
CA VAL A 432 17.00 8.52 36.78
C VAL A 432 18.24 8.68 35.89
N GLY A 433 19.07 7.63 35.83
CA GLY A 433 20.25 7.55 34.97
C GLY A 433 19.94 6.89 33.63
N LEU A 434 20.87 7.00 32.68
CA LEU A 434 20.78 6.29 31.40
C LEU A 434 20.95 4.78 31.60
N SER A 435 20.22 3.98 30.83
CA SER A 435 20.55 2.55 30.71
C SER A 435 21.90 2.36 30.01
N SER A 436 22.54 1.20 30.19
CA SER A 436 23.83 0.91 29.54
C SER A 436 23.79 1.07 28.02
N LYS A 437 22.65 0.74 27.40
CA LYS A 437 22.42 0.94 25.96
C LYS A 437 22.31 2.41 25.59
N GLU A 438 21.49 3.19 26.32
CA GLU A 438 21.35 4.63 26.06
C GLU A 438 22.65 5.40 26.31
N LYS A 439 23.43 5.00 27.32
CA LYS A 439 24.75 5.55 27.60
C LYS A 439 25.71 5.31 26.43
N PHE A 440 25.78 4.08 25.93
CA PHE A 440 26.60 3.71 24.78
C PHE A 440 26.22 4.51 23.52
N GLU A 441 24.93 4.56 23.19
CA GLU A 441 24.41 5.30 22.03
C GLU A 441 24.72 6.80 22.10
N LEU A 442 24.59 7.41 23.29
CA LEU A 442 24.88 8.82 23.47
C LEU A 442 26.39 9.13 23.37
N ILE A 443 27.25 8.27 23.91
CA ILE A 443 28.71 8.40 23.80
C ILE A 443 29.14 8.28 22.34
N GLU A 444 28.64 7.29 21.61
CA GLU A 444 28.93 7.10 20.19
C GLU A 444 28.54 8.36 19.39
N GLN A 445 27.41 8.98 19.73
CA GLN A 445 26.98 10.21 19.08
C GLN A 445 27.89 11.41 19.41
N ILE A 446 28.33 11.55 20.66
CA ILE A 446 29.28 12.61 21.06
C ILE A 446 30.63 12.43 20.33
N GLU A 447 31.09 11.20 20.16
CA GLU A 447 32.32 10.91 19.39
C GLU A 447 32.17 11.27 17.91
N LYS A 448 31.00 11.04 17.30
CA LYS A 448 30.71 11.53 15.95
C LYS A 448 30.79 13.05 15.86
N TRP A 449 30.26 13.76 16.85
CA TRP A 449 30.35 15.22 16.91
C TRP A 449 31.79 15.72 17.07
N ILE A 450 32.60 15.08 17.91
CA ILE A 450 34.05 15.39 18.07
C ILE A 450 34.80 15.17 16.76
N ASN A 451 34.55 14.05 16.08
CA ASN A 451 35.18 13.73 14.79
C ASN A 451 34.78 14.70 13.67
N LEU A 452 33.55 15.20 13.70
CA LEU A 452 33.07 16.18 12.73
C LEU A 452 33.74 17.53 12.95
N ILE A 453 33.83 18.01 14.19
CA ILE A 453 34.45 19.30 14.52
C ILE A 453 35.96 19.30 14.27
N SER A 454 36.65 18.21 14.62
CA SER A 454 38.10 18.08 14.39
C SER A 454 38.47 18.06 12.90
N LYS A 455 37.62 17.49 12.03
CA LYS A 455 37.78 17.56 10.58
C LYS A 455 37.62 18.99 10.04
N THR A 456 36.68 19.77 10.59
CA THR A 456 36.45 21.15 10.15
C THR A 456 37.55 22.13 10.62
N GLN A 457 38.24 21.84 11.73
CA GLN A 457 39.35 22.67 12.23
C GLN A 457 40.71 22.34 11.57
N SER A 458 40.80 21.24 10.80
CA SER A 458 42.02 20.81 10.08
C SER A 458 42.01 21.17 8.58
N THR A 459 40.92 21.76 8.09
CA THR A 459 40.78 22.46 6.81
C THR A 459 40.77 23.96 7.04
#